data_AF-A0AAC9QVJ6-F1
#
_entry.id   AF-A0AAC9QVJ6-F1
#
_cell.length_a   1.000
_cell.length_b   1.000
_cell.length_c   1.000
_cell.angle_alpha   90.00
_cell.angle_beta   90.00
_cell.angle_gamma   90.00
#
_symmetry.space_group_name_H-M   'P 1'
#
loop_
_entity.id
_entity.type
_entity.pdbx_description
1 polymer ?
#
loop_
_entity_poly.entity_id
_entity_poly.type
_entity_poly.pdbx_seq_one_letter_code
_entity_poly.pdbx_strand_id
1 'polypeptide(L)'
;MKQLKWKENKMDDKQIYEIIHKVLDELTDNTIKNKALEFEKKVDESGVLCVKTDTVKPEPFDTGKSGDKVFLKDIVTLNESPRLGAGVMEMEHTTFDWTLGYDEFDYIIEGTLCININGRSIVGNKGDVIFIPKGSSIQFSAPQFARFVYITYPADWQ
;
A
#
# COMPACT_ATOMS: atom_id res chain seq x y z
N MET A 1 20.92 57.31 3.32
CA MET A 1 20.64 55.90 2.98
C MET A 1 20.84 55.05 4.22
N LYS A 2 19.81 54.37 4.74
CA LYS A 2 19.93 53.41 5.85
C LYS A 2 19.89 51.99 5.27
N GLN A 3 20.97 51.22 5.40
CA GLN A 3 21.00 49.80 5.05
C GLN A 3 20.25 48.99 6.12
N LEU A 4 19.24 48.23 5.70
CA LEU A 4 18.61 47.18 6.50
C LEU A 4 19.54 45.96 6.54
N LYS A 5 20.06 45.62 7.72
CA LYS A 5 20.74 44.35 7.98
C LYS A 5 19.70 43.29 8.29
N TRP A 6 19.55 42.30 7.41
CA TRP A 6 18.84 41.07 7.71
C TRP A 6 19.72 40.21 8.62
N LYS A 7 19.19 39.77 9.77
CA LYS A 7 19.84 38.73 10.59
C LYS A 7 19.37 37.38 10.05
N GLU A 8 20.29 36.61 9.46
CA GLU A 8 20.06 35.18 9.25
C GLU A 8 19.93 34.51 10.61
N ASN A 9 18.76 33.96 10.89
CA ASN A 9 18.51 33.20 12.11
C ASN A 9 19.02 31.76 11.86
N LYS A 10 20.32 31.55 12.04
CA LYS A 10 20.95 30.25 11.90
C LYS A 10 20.66 29.43 13.16
N MET A 11 19.93 28.33 13.01
CA MET A 11 19.68 27.40 14.13
C MET A 11 21.02 26.86 14.63
N ASP A 12 21.19 26.82 15.95
CA ASP A 12 22.40 26.24 16.55
C ASP A 12 22.32 24.71 16.58
N ASP A 13 23.48 24.05 16.68
CA ASP A 13 23.60 22.59 16.61
C ASP A 13 22.82 21.88 17.72
N LYS A 14 22.58 22.56 18.86
CA LYS A 14 21.81 22.02 19.97
C LYS A 14 20.31 22.00 19.65
N GLN A 15 19.80 23.06 19.02
CA GLN A 15 18.42 23.10 18.53
C GLN A 15 18.16 22.05 17.45
N ILE A 16 19.13 21.83 16.57
CA ILE A 16 19.06 20.76 15.55
C ILE A 16 19.00 19.39 16.23
N TYR A 17 19.88 19.15 17.21
CA TYR A 17 19.89 17.89 17.96
C TYR A 17 18.57 17.61 18.69
N GLU A 18 18.02 18.61 19.38
CA GLU A 18 16.74 18.49 20.10
C GLU A 18 15.57 18.20 19.15
N ILE A 19 15.54 18.81 17.97
CA ILE A 19 14.51 18.55 16.95
C ILE A 19 14.66 17.15 16.38
N ILE A 20 15.88 16.72 16.04
CA ILE A 20 16.12 15.36 15.52
C ILE A 20 15.68 14.31 16.54
N HIS A 21 16.05 14.48 17.81
CA HIS A 21 15.65 13.55 18.86
C HIS A 21 14.14 13.53 19.09
N LYS A 22 13.49 14.69 19.10
CA LYS A 22 12.04 14.76 19.25
C LYS A 22 11.32 14.08 18.07
N VAL A 23 11.80 14.27 16.84
CA VAL A 23 11.25 13.59 15.65
C VAL A 23 11.49 12.09 15.74
N LEU A 24 12.68 11.64 16.15
CA LEU A 24 12.97 10.22 16.32
C LEU A 24 12.08 9.60 17.40
N ASP A 25 11.92 10.25 18.55
CA ASP A 25 11.10 9.79 19.67
C ASP A 25 9.62 9.72 19.24
N GLU A 26 9.09 10.75 18.56
CA GLU A 26 7.73 10.75 18.01
C GLU A 26 7.53 9.67 16.94
N LEU A 27 8.53 9.44 16.08
CA LEU A 27 8.50 8.36 15.09
C LEU A 27 8.51 7.00 15.78
N THR A 28 9.35 6.79 16.81
CA THR A 28 9.38 5.53 17.57
C THR A 28 8.09 5.30 18.37
N ASP A 29 7.54 6.32 19.02
CA ASP A 29 6.29 6.23 19.77
C ASP A 29 5.10 5.96 18.83
N ASN A 30 5.06 6.57 17.65
CA ASN A 30 4.06 6.25 16.63
C ASN A 30 4.26 4.84 16.07
N THR A 31 5.50 4.39 15.89
CA THR A 31 5.80 3.01 15.46
C THR A 31 5.36 1.99 16.50
N ILE A 32 5.58 2.27 17.79
CA ILE A 32 5.17 1.40 18.92
C ILE A 32 3.65 1.41 19.09
N LYS A 33 2.99 2.57 18.94
CA LYS A 33 1.52 2.68 19.00
C LYS A 33 0.83 2.00 17.79
N ASN A 34 1.43 2.07 16.61
CA ASN A 34 0.94 1.39 15.40
C ASN A 34 1.08 -0.14 15.48
N LYS A 35 2.02 -0.66 16.29
CA LYS A 35 2.22 -2.10 16.49
C LYS A 35 1.01 -2.82 17.09
N ALA A 36 0.09 -2.10 17.74
CA ALA A 36 -1.13 -2.64 18.33
C ALA A 36 -2.27 -2.91 17.31
N LEU A 37 -2.07 -2.58 16.03
CA LEU A 37 -3.04 -2.77 14.94
C LEU A 37 -2.51 -3.63 13.80
N GLU A 38 -1.33 -4.26 13.94
CA GLU A 38 -0.78 -5.09 12.90
C GLU A 38 -1.42 -6.48 12.93
N PHE A 39 -1.90 -6.89 11.76
CA PHE A 39 -2.30 -8.26 11.45
C PHE A 39 -1.23 -9.27 11.89
N GLU A 40 -1.63 -10.52 12.10
CA GLU A 40 -0.70 -11.55 12.54
C GLU A 40 0.38 -11.81 11.47
N LYS A 41 1.59 -11.35 11.78
CA LYS A 41 2.80 -11.52 10.97
C LYS A 41 3.91 -12.10 11.83
N LYS A 42 4.52 -13.20 11.37
CA LYS A 42 5.75 -13.76 11.94
C LYS A 42 6.89 -13.46 10.99
N VAL A 43 7.95 -12.83 11.49
CA VAL A 43 9.21 -12.60 10.76
C VAL A 43 10.31 -13.36 11.49
N ASP A 44 11.02 -14.21 10.78
CA ASP A 44 12.21 -14.91 11.26
C ASP A 44 13.45 -14.02 11.13
N GLU A 45 14.50 -14.27 11.92
CA GLU A 45 15.77 -13.53 11.84
C GLU A 45 16.44 -13.62 10.46
N SER A 46 16.16 -14.70 9.70
CA SER A 46 16.60 -14.84 8.31
C SER A 46 15.91 -13.90 7.31
N GLY A 47 14.83 -13.22 7.72
CA GLY A 47 13.96 -12.42 6.85
C GLY A 47 12.80 -13.20 6.23
N VAL A 48 12.70 -14.52 6.44
CA VAL A 48 11.51 -15.30 6.05
C VAL A 48 10.32 -14.85 6.88
N LEU A 49 9.21 -14.51 6.22
CA LEU A 49 7.99 -14.05 6.89
C LEU A 49 6.76 -14.85 6.49
N CYS A 50 5.78 -14.88 7.39
CA CYS A 50 4.45 -15.46 7.17
C CYS A 50 3.39 -14.51 7.71
N VAL A 51 2.38 -14.21 6.88
CA VAL A 51 1.25 -13.35 7.23
C VAL A 51 -0.02 -14.18 7.24
N LYS A 52 -0.85 -14.02 8.28
CA LYS A 52 -2.22 -14.56 8.32
C LYS A 52 -3.15 -13.58 7.64
N THR A 53 -3.39 -13.81 6.35
CA THR A 53 -4.12 -12.86 5.50
C THR A 53 -5.54 -12.59 6.00
N ASP A 54 -6.19 -13.52 6.68
CA ASP A 54 -7.52 -13.34 7.31
C ASP A 54 -7.54 -12.32 8.45
N THR A 55 -6.40 -12.05 9.07
CA THR A 55 -6.26 -11.03 10.13
C THR A 55 -5.95 -9.63 9.58
N VAL A 56 -5.64 -9.50 8.30
CA VAL A 56 -5.36 -8.22 7.63
C VAL A 56 -6.66 -7.43 7.48
N LYS A 57 -6.64 -6.19 7.99
CA LYS A 57 -7.72 -5.21 7.87
C LYS A 57 -7.29 -4.11 6.89
N PRO A 58 -7.72 -4.16 5.62
CA PRO A 58 -7.46 -3.12 4.64
C PRO A 58 -8.00 -1.74 5.07
N GLU A 59 -7.31 -0.69 4.67
CA GLU A 59 -7.65 0.71 4.96
C GLU A 59 -8.15 1.40 3.69
N PRO A 60 -9.01 2.44 3.77
CA PRO A 60 -9.55 3.11 2.59
C PRO A 60 -8.44 3.58 1.64
N PHE A 61 -8.61 3.27 0.35
CA PHE A 61 -7.71 3.68 -0.72
C PHE A 61 -8.38 4.77 -1.57
N ASP A 62 -7.66 5.86 -1.81
CA ASP A 62 -8.17 6.97 -2.61
C ASP A 62 -8.03 6.67 -4.10
N THR A 63 -9.15 6.34 -4.75
CA THR A 63 -9.23 6.15 -6.21
C THR A 63 -9.35 7.47 -6.98
N GLY A 64 -9.44 8.61 -6.29
CA GLY A 64 -9.81 9.90 -6.84
C GLY A 64 -11.31 10.10 -7.05
N LYS A 65 -12.14 9.10 -6.72
CA LYS A 65 -13.61 9.14 -6.87
C LYS A 65 -14.32 8.87 -5.55
N SER A 66 -15.08 9.86 -5.09
CA SER A 66 -15.87 9.75 -3.87
C SER A 66 -16.92 8.64 -3.98
N GLY A 67 -17.03 7.82 -2.93
CA GLY A 67 -18.00 6.74 -2.83
C GLY A 67 -17.48 5.38 -3.28
N ASP A 68 -16.31 5.32 -3.91
CA ASP A 68 -15.64 4.05 -4.19
C ASP A 68 -15.26 3.36 -2.88
N LYS A 69 -15.60 2.07 -2.78
CA LYS A 69 -15.28 1.23 -1.63
C LYS A 69 -14.11 0.33 -1.99
N VAL A 70 -12.93 0.93 -1.96
CA VAL A 70 -11.66 0.27 -2.21
C VAL A 70 -10.82 0.41 -0.96
N PHE A 71 -10.26 -0.70 -0.50
CA PHE A 71 -9.45 -0.76 0.69
C PHE A 71 -8.19 -1.57 0.40
N LEU A 72 -7.05 -1.13 0.91
CA LEU A 72 -5.79 -1.84 0.73
C LEU A 72 -4.93 -1.80 2.00
N LYS A 73 -4.08 -2.81 2.17
CA LYS A 73 -3.00 -2.80 3.15
C LYS A 73 -1.80 -3.54 2.61
N ASP A 74 -0.66 -2.86 2.51
CA ASP A 74 0.62 -3.52 2.28
C ASP A 74 0.97 -4.42 3.47
N ILE A 75 1.41 -5.65 3.18
CA ILE A 75 1.76 -6.65 4.21
C ILE A 75 3.27 -6.83 4.38
N VAL A 76 4.06 -6.18 3.53
CA VAL A 76 5.53 -6.12 3.59
C VAL A 76 6.00 -4.68 3.44
N THR A 77 7.04 -4.33 4.17
CA THR A 77 7.76 -3.06 3.97
C THR A 77 8.86 -3.20 2.91
N LEU A 78 9.36 -2.09 2.36
CA LEU A 78 10.51 -2.11 1.44
C LEU A 78 11.79 -2.69 2.06
N ASN A 79 11.94 -2.62 3.38
CA ASN A 79 13.05 -3.26 4.09
C ASN A 79 12.90 -4.78 4.15
N GLU A 80 11.68 -5.27 4.34
CA GLU A 80 11.37 -6.72 4.37
C GLU A 80 11.39 -7.32 2.95
N SER A 81 10.90 -6.60 1.95
CA SER A 81 10.88 -7.02 0.55
C SER A 81 11.24 -5.86 -0.39
N PRO A 82 12.53 -5.68 -0.73
CA PRO A 82 13.00 -4.54 -1.52
C PRO A 82 12.70 -4.66 -3.02
N ARG A 83 12.16 -5.79 -3.47
CA ARG A 83 11.91 -6.07 -4.91
C ARG A 83 10.45 -6.30 -5.22
N LEU A 84 9.74 -7.02 -4.35
CA LEU A 84 8.33 -7.35 -4.54
C LEU A 84 7.47 -6.60 -3.54
N GLY A 85 6.45 -5.91 -4.04
CA GLY A 85 5.38 -5.38 -3.21
C GLY A 85 4.37 -6.48 -2.96
N ALA A 86 3.72 -6.47 -1.80
CA ALA A 86 2.63 -7.39 -1.54
C ALA A 86 1.65 -6.77 -0.54
N GLY A 87 0.37 -7.06 -0.73
CA GLY A 87 -0.66 -6.63 0.19
C GLY A 87 -1.98 -7.33 -0.02
N VAL A 88 -2.97 -6.93 0.76
CA VAL A 88 -4.35 -7.41 0.64
C VAL A 88 -5.22 -6.24 0.23
N MET A 89 -6.06 -6.48 -0.77
CA MET A 89 -7.03 -5.51 -1.27
C MET A 89 -8.45 -6.06 -1.11
N GLU A 90 -9.36 -5.17 -0.76
CA GLU A 90 -10.80 -5.42 -0.72
C GLU A 90 -11.54 -4.38 -1.54
N MET A 91 -12.56 -4.85 -2.26
CA MET A 91 -13.42 -4.02 -3.07
C MET A 91 -14.88 -4.44 -2.87
N GLU A 92 -15.79 -3.48 -2.80
CA GLU A 92 -17.22 -3.74 -2.62
C GLU A 92 -18.05 -2.88 -3.58
N HIS A 93 -18.86 -3.49 -4.45
CA HIS A 93 -19.75 -2.81 -5.39
C HIS A 93 -19.11 -1.61 -6.12
N THR A 94 -17.85 -1.76 -6.56
CA THR A 94 -17.04 -0.65 -7.06
C THR A 94 -16.34 -1.02 -8.36
N THR A 95 -16.15 -0.03 -9.22
CA THR A 95 -15.30 -0.10 -10.41
C THR A 95 -14.56 1.22 -10.56
N PHE A 96 -13.25 1.15 -10.76
CA PHE A 96 -12.39 2.33 -10.92
C PHE A 96 -11.31 2.08 -11.97
N ASP A 97 -10.93 3.15 -12.67
CA ASP A 97 -9.87 3.12 -13.68
C ASP A 97 -8.49 3.14 -13.01
N TRP A 98 -7.56 2.33 -13.54
CA TRP A 98 -6.18 2.30 -13.05
C TRP A 98 -5.21 2.00 -14.20
N THR A 99 -4.02 2.61 -14.18
CA THR A 99 -2.93 2.30 -15.12
C THR A 99 -1.73 1.79 -14.36
N LEU A 100 -1.37 0.52 -14.57
CA LEU A 100 -0.31 -0.14 -13.83
C LEU A 100 1.05 0.21 -14.45
N GLY A 101 1.89 0.92 -13.70
CA GLY A 101 3.30 1.17 -14.04
C GLY A 101 4.24 -0.02 -13.78
N TYR A 102 3.68 -1.14 -13.33
CA TYR A 102 4.32 -2.31 -12.76
C TYR A 102 3.58 -3.59 -13.18
N ASP A 103 4.25 -4.74 -13.05
CA ASP A 103 3.60 -6.04 -13.18
C ASP A 103 2.87 -6.38 -11.87
N GLU A 104 1.70 -7.02 -11.96
CA GLU A 104 0.91 -7.44 -10.80
C GLU A 104 0.36 -8.86 -10.96
N PHE A 105 0.43 -9.64 -9.88
CA PHE A 105 -0.29 -10.89 -9.71
C PHE A 105 -1.32 -10.76 -8.60
N ASP A 106 -2.55 -11.19 -8.88
CA ASP A 106 -3.63 -11.25 -7.90
C ASP A 106 -4.01 -12.69 -7.60
N TYR A 107 -4.04 -13.07 -6.33
CA TYR A 107 -4.65 -14.33 -5.88
C TYR A 107 -5.96 -14.04 -5.16
N ILE A 108 -7.08 -14.56 -5.68
CA ILE A 108 -8.41 -14.25 -5.15
C ILE A 108 -8.71 -15.12 -3.93
N ILE A 109 -8.80 -14.49 -2.75
CA ILE A 109 -9.14 -15.15 -1.49
C ILE A 109 -10.66 -15.40 -1.41
N GLU A 110 -11.44 -14.41 -1.82
CA GLU A 110 -12.90 -14.41 -1.70
C GLU A 110 -13.55 -13.51 -2.76
N GLY A 111 -14.78 -13.85 -3.15
CA GLY A 111 -15.57 -13.06 -4.09
C GLY A 111 -15.11 -13.21 -5.55
N THR A 112 -15.33 -12.16 -6.32
CA THR A 112 -15.06 -12.12 -7.77
C THR A 112 -14.41 -10.79 -8.15
N LEU A 113 -13.19 -10.88 -8.70
CA LEU A 113 -12.47 -9.76 -9.27
C LEU A 113 -12.60 -9.81 -10.80
N CYS A 114 -12.97 -8.68 -11.39
CA CYS A 114 -13.03 -8.51 -12.84
C CYS A 114 -12.01 -7.44 -13.27
N ILE A 115 -11.14 -7.79 -14.20
CA ILE A 115 -10.22 -6.86 -14.87
C ILE A 115 -10.79 -6.53 -16.24
N ASN A 116 -11.33 -5.32 -16.40
CA ASN A 116 -11.85 -4.87 -17.68
C ASN A 116 -10.73 -4.19 -18.47
N ILE A 117 -10.50 -4.67 -19.69
CA ILE A 117 -9.45 -4.15 -20.57
C ILE A 117 -9.90 -4.25 -22.03
N ASN A 118 -9.82 -3.14 -22.77
CA ASN A 118 -10.15 -3.08 -24.21
C ASN A 118 -11.53 -3.69 -24.55
N GLY A 119 -12.55 -3.39 -23.75
CA GLY A 119 -13.93 -3.89 -23.92
C GLY A 119 -14.13 -5.37 -23.59
N ARG A 120 -13.12 -6.04 -23.04
CA ARG A 120 -13.18 -7.43 -22.55
C ARG A 120 -13.06 -7.45 -21.03
N SER A 121 -13.54 -8.53 -20.41
CA SER A 121 -13.43 -8.75 -18.97
C SER A 121 -12.73 -10.07 -18.71
N ILE A 122 -11.68 -10.04 -17.90
CA ILE A 122 -11.02 -11.21 -17.33
C ILE A 122 -11.57 -11.37 -15.91
N VAL A 123 -12.14 -12.54 -15.62
CA VAL A 123 -12.85 -12.79 -14.36
C VAL A 123 -12.08 -13.83 -13.55
N GLY A 124 -11.72 -13.47 -12.32
CA GLY A 124 -11.15 -14.37 -11.32
C GLY A 124 -12.10 -14.53 -10.14
N ASN A 125 -12.29 -15.77 -9.70
CA ASN A 125 -13.07 -16.11 -8.51
C ASN A 125 -12.15 -16.69 -7.44
N LYS A 126 -12.69 -16.93 -6.24
CA LYS A 126 -11.97 -17.59 -5.14
C LYS A 126 -11.11 -18.79 -5.62
N GLY A 127 -9.81 -18.70 -5.36
CA GLY A 127 -8.80 -19.70 -5.71
C GLY A 127 -8.10 -19.47 -7.05
N ASP A 128 -8.58 -18.53 -7.87
CA ASP A 128 -7.97 -18.18 -9.14
C ASP A 128 -6.81 -17.19 -8.95
N VAL A 129 -5.95 -17.13 -9.98
CA VAL A 129 -4.86 -16.15 -10.09
C VAL A 129 -5.05 -15.33 -11.36
N ILE A 130 -4.87 -14.01 -11.27
CA ILE A 130 -4.83 -13.09 -12.39
C ILE A 130 -3.42 -12.52 -12.50
N PHE A 131 -2.94 -12.33 -13.74
CA PHE A 131 -1.72 -11.59 -14.03
C PHE A 131 -2.06 -10.37 -14.87
N ILE A 132 -1.57 -9.21 -14.45
CA ILE A 132 -1.75 -7.93 -15.14
C ILE A 132 -0.35 -7.40 -15.51
N PRO A 133 -0.02 -7.32 -16.81
CA PRO A 133 1.31 -6.86 -17.22
C PRO A 133 1.45 -5.35 -17.10
N LYS A 134 2.67 -4.90 -16.83
CA LYS A 134 3.08 -3.50 -16.83
C LYS A 134 2.62 -2.76 -18.08
N GLY A 135 2.13 -1.54 -17.88
CA GLY A 135 1.62 -0.66 -18.91
C GLY A 135 0.15 -0.88 -19.26
N SER A 136 -0.54 -1.78 -18.55
CA SER A 136 -1.98 -2.00 -18.73
C SER A 136 -2.80 -0.87 -18.13
N SER A 137 -3.65 -0.24 -18.94
CA SER A 137 -4.76 0.61 -18.48
C SER A 137 -6.02 -0.22 -18.43
N ILE A 138 -6.57 -0.37 -17.23
CA ILE A 138 -7.67 -1.29 -16.92
C ILE A 138 -8.74 -0.60 -16.08
N GLN A 139 -9.83 -1.33 -15.83
CA GLN A 139 -10.70 -1.05 -14.70
C GLN A 139 -10.68 -2.26 -13.77
N PHE A 140 -10.32 -2.03 -12.51
CA PHE A 140 -10.60 -2.98 -11.45
C PHE A 140 -12.09 -2.92 -11.15
N SER A 141 -12.75 -4.07 -11.10
CA SER A 141 -14.18 -4.16 -10.87
C SER A 141 -14.51 -5.31 -9.93
N ALA A 142 -15.26 -4.99 -8.87
CA ALA A 142 -15.87 -5.98 -7.99
C ALA A 142 -17.38 -5.74 -8.00
N PRO A 143 -18.14 -6.48 -8.83
CA PRO A 143 -19.59 -6.27 -8.97
C PRO A 143 -20.36 -6.44 -7.66
N GLN A 144 -19.86 -7.31 -6.77
CA GLN A 144 -20.38 -7.51 -5.41
C GLN A 144 -19.28 -7.29 -4.39
N PHE A 145 -18.32 -8.20 -4.33
CA PHE A 145 -17.20 -8.16 -3.40
C PHE A 145 -16.01 -8.92 -3.99
N ALA A 146 -14.80 -8.45 -3.69
CA ALA A 146 -13.56 -9.17 -3.95
C ALA A 146 -12.57 -8.92 -2.80
N ARG A 147 -11.92 -9.98 -2.33
CA ARG A 147 -10.75 -9.92 -1.45
C ARG A 147 -9.63 -10.70 -2.10
N PHE A 148 -8.47 -10.08 -2.28
CA PHE A 148 -7.35 -10.71 -2.98
C PHE A 148 -6.00 -10.24 -2.44
N VAL A 149 -4.99 -11.07 -2.62
CA VAL A 149 -3.58 -10.69 -2.41
C VAL A 149 -3.06 -10.15 -3.73
N TYR A 150 -2.47 -8.96 -3.73
CA TYR A 150 -1.68 -8.46 -4.86
C TYR A 150 -0.19 -8.67 -4.59
N ILE A 151 0.58 -8.92 -5.64
CA ILE A 151 2.04 -8.99 -5.62
C ILE A 151 2.56 -8.20 -6.81
N THR A 152 3.39 -7.20 -6.56
CA THR A 152 3.86 -6.25 -7.59
C THR A 152 5.36 -6.30 -7.80
N TYR A 153 5.80 -5.94 -8.99
CA TYR A 153 7.19 -5.62 -9.30
C TYR A 153 7.29 -4.36 -10.18
N PRO A 154 8.07 -3.34 -9.79
CA PRO A 154 8.87 -3.23 -8.57
C PRO A 154 8.04 -3.08 -7.28
N ALA A 155 8.68 -3.22 -6.11
CA ALA A 155 8.02 -3.13 -4.81
C ALA A 155 7.45 -1.75 -4.48
N ASP A 156 8.14 -0.70 -4.93
CA ASP A 156 7.68 0.68 -4.80
C ASP A 156 6.79 0.98 -6.00
N TRP A 157 5.56 0.47 -5.93
CA TRP A 157 4.58 0.53 -7.01
C TRP A 157 3.69 1.77 -6.92
N GLN A 158 3.64 2.42 -5.76
CA GLN A 158 2.85 3.63 -5.52
C GLN A 158 3.41 4.86 -6.24
#